data_AF-A0AAN0UCS5-F1
#
_entry.id   AF-A0AAN0UCS5-F1
#
_cell.length_a   1.000
_cell.length_b   1.000
_cell.length_c   1.000
_cell.angle_alpha   90.00
_cell.angle_beta   90.00
_cell.angle_gamma   90.00
#
_symmetry.space_group_name_H-M   'P 1'
#
loop_
_entity.id
_entity.type
_entity.pdbx_description
1 polymer ?
#
loop_
_entity_poly.entity_id
_entity_poly.type
_entity_poly.pdbx_seq_one_letter_code
_entity_poly.pdbx_strand_id
1 'polypeptide(L)'
;MNMNEREAFLGFLRTKGVIKVGWNSLGVLTNLVREAGCTLSYNDIELMQEVWMKKAKAQAVPEGFCLVPKEIPDNVVSCLENSGYHWGDMTRDHYAPIYSLMVEVASESGVEE
;
A
#
# COMPACT_ATOMS: atom_id res chain seq x y z
N MET A 1 13.45 -13.45 -1.27
CA MET A 1 12.16 -13.18 -1.91
C MET A 1 11.47 -14.50 -2.13
N ASN A 2 10.27 -14.68 -1.60
CA ASN A 2 9.50 -15.90 -1.86
C ASN A 2 8.94 -15.87 -3.31
N MET A 3 8.44 -17.00 -3.81
CA MET A 3 8.00 -17.12 -5.20
C MET A 3 6.84 -16.17 -5.54
N ASN A 4 5.95 -15.92 -4.58
CA ASN A 4 4.77 -15.05 -4.74
C ASN A 4 5.15 -13.57 -4.80
N GLU A 5 6.07 -13.11 -3.96
CA GLU A 5 6.61 -11.74 -4.01
C GLU A 5 7.27 -11.47 -5.36
N ARG A 6 8.01 -12.46 -5.89
CA ARG A 6 8.69 -12.34 -7.19
C ARG A 6 7.71 -12.18 -8.34
N GLU A 7 6.63 -12.96 -8.36
CA GLU A 7 5.54 -12.84 -9.33
C GLU A 7 4.85 -11.47 -9.24
N ALA A 8 4.52 -11.02 -8.03
CA ALA A 8 3.90 -9.71 -7.80
C ALA A 8 4.80 -8.55 -8.27
N PHE A 9 6.11 -8.65 -7.98
CA PHE A 9 7.09 -7.66 -8.43
C PHE A 9 7.26 -7.64 -9.95
N LEU A 10 7.30 -8.81 -10.61
CA LEU A 10 7.30 -8.90 -12.07
C LEU A 10 6.02 -8.32 -12.69
N GLY A 11 4.86 -8.57 -12.08
CA GLY A 11 3.58 -7.98 -12.47
C GLY A 11 3.62 -6.45 -12.40
N PHE A 12 4.11 -5.90 -11.30
CA PHE A 12 4.32 -4.45 -11.14
C PHE A 12 5.24 -3.89 -12.24
N LEU A 13 6.39 -4.53 -12.51
CA LEU A 13 7.33 -4.07 -13.54
C LEU A 13 6.72 -4.06 -14.94
N ARG A 14 5.87 -5.04 -15.28
CA ARG A 14 5.14 -5.05 -16.56
C ARG A 14 4.23 -3.83 -16.71
N THR A 15 3.53 -3.42 -15.64
CA THR A 15 2.71 -2.18 -15.68
C THR A 15 3.53 -0.90 -15.95
N LYS A 16 4.86 -0.97 -15.80
CA LYS A 16 5.79 0.13 -16.08
C LYS A 16 6.47 0.02 -17.45
N GLY A 17 6.02 -0.93 -18.28
CA GLY A 17 6.54 -1.16 -19.64
C GLY A 17 7.85 -1.94 -19.67
N VAL A 18 8.15 -2.73 -18.64
CA VAL A 18 9.29 -3.65 -18.61
C VAL A 18 8.93 -4.94 -19.32
N ILE A 19 9.72 -5.32 -20.33
CA ILE A 19 9.50 -6.50 -21.17
C ILE A 19 10.48 -7.64 -20.90
N LYS A 20 11.63 -7.35 -20.30
CA LYS A 20 12.63 -8.37 -19.95
C LYS A 20 13.33 -8.04 -18.65
N VAL A 21 13.55 -9.06 -17.82
CA VAL A 21 14.25 -8.98 -16.55
C VAL A 21 15.30 -10.09 -16.49
N GLY A 22 16.55 -9.74 -16.18
CA GLY A 22 17.65 -10.67 -15.93
C GLY A 22 17.91 -10.83 -14.43
N TRP A 23 18.24 -12.05 -14.01
CA TRP A 23 18.56 -12.38 -12.62
C TRP A 23 19.86 -13.18 -12.58
N ASN A 24 20.64 -13.05 -11.50
CA ASN A 24 21.74 -13.97 -11.22
C ASN A 24 21.28 -15.18 -10.39
N SER A 25 22.19 -16.12 -10.14
CA SER A 25 21.95 -17.33 -9.33
C SER A 25 21.61 -17.05 -7.86
N LEU A 26 21.89 -15.84 -7.37
CA LEU A 26 21.57 -15.39 -6.01
C LEU A 26 20.21 -14.68 -5.93
N GLY A 27 19.49 -14.56 -7.04
CA GLY A 27 18.20 -13.88 -7.09
C GLY A 27 18.29 -12.35 -7.10
N VAL A 28 19.46 -11.79 -7.43
CA VAL A 28 19.65 -10.34 -7.63
C VAL A 28 19.30 -9.97 -9.06
N LEU A 29 18.60 -8.85 -9.23
CA LEU A 29 18.21 -8.33 -10.54
C LEU A 29 19.43 -7.71 -11.22
N THR A 30 19.78 -8.19 -12.41
CA THR A 30 20.99 -7.78 -13.14
C THR A 30 20.72 -7.04 -14.43
N ASN A 31 19.48 -7.12 -14.94
CA ASN A 31 19.11 -6.46 -16.18
C ASN A 31 17.60 -6.15 -16.22
N LEU A 32 17.23 -5.03 -16.81
CA LEU A 32 15.86 -4.60 -17.03
C LEU A 32 15.75 -3.89 -18.37
N VAL A 33 14.89 -4.39 -19.25
CA VAL A 33 14.65 -3.85 -20.60
C VAL A 33 13.20 -3.40 -20.73
N ARG A 34 12.99 -2.19 -21.26
CA ARG A 34 11.66 -1.61 -21.55
C ARG A 34 11.34 -1.66 -23.04
N GLU A 35 10.06 -1.52 -23.40
CA GLU A 35 9.55 -1.58 -24.80
C GLU A 35 10.33 -0.69 -25.79
N ALA A 36 10.86 0.46 -25.34
CA ALA A 36 11.66 1.36 -26.17
C ALA A 36 13.13 0.95 -26.34
N GLY A 37 13.52 -0.25 -25.89
CA GLY A 37 14.92 -0.72 -25.93
C GLY A 37 15.83 -0.03 -24.91
N CYS A 38 15.29 0.81 -24.03
CA CYS A 38 16.06 1.43 -22.95
C CYS A 38 16.47 0.35 -21.93
N THR A 39 17.78 0.23 -21.71
CA THR A 39 18.37 -0.59 -20.65
C THR A 39 18.71 0.29 -19.45
N LEU A 40 18.30 -0.12 -18.26
CA LEU A 40 18.77 0.51 -17.02
C LEU A 40 20.15 -0.03 -16.65
N SER A 41 21.01 0.82 -16.10
CA SER A 41 22.29 0.36 -15.56
C SER A 41 22.07 -0.47 -14.29
N TYR A 42 23.07 -1.27 -13.91
CA TYR A 42 23.02 -2.05 -12.67
C TYR A 42 22.75 -1.14 -11.45
N ASN A 43 23.38 0.03 -11.39
CA ASN A 43 23.20 1.00 -10.31
C ASN A 43 21.76 1.53 -10.25
N ASP A 44 21.13 1.79 -11.40
CA ASP A 44 19.75 2.25 -11.45
C ASP A 44 18.78 1.16 -10.98
N ILE A 45 19.06 -0.10 -11.33
CA ILE A 45 18.27 -1.26 -10.91
C ILE A 45 18.36 -1.47 -9.41
N GLU A 46 19.57 -1.43 -8.85
CA GLU A 46 19.82 -1.57 -7.42
C GLU A 46 19.12 -0.45 -6.64
N LEU A 47 19.26 0.80 -7.10
CA LEU A 47 18.57 1.94 -6.51
C LEU A 47 17.05 1.78 -6.57
N MET A 48 16.48 1.31 -7.69
CA MET A 48 15.04 1.05 -7.78
C MET A 48 14.59 -0.02 -6.78
N GLN A 49 15.37 -1.09 -6.61
CA GLN A 49 15.07 -2.17 -5.68
C GLN A 49 15.13 -1.68 -4.22
N GLU A 50 16.15 -0.91 -3.86
CA GLU A 50 16.28 -0.31 -2.53
C GLU A 50 15.14 0.67 -2.24
N VAL A 51 14.80 1.55 -3.19
CA VAL A 51 13.71 2.52 -3.04
C VAL A 51 12.37 1.80 -2.90
N TRP A 52 12.13 0.73 -3.68
CA TRP A 52 10.91 -0.07 -3.56
C TRP A 52 10.84 -0.78 -2.20
N MET A 53 11.92 -1.43 -1.77
CA MET A 53 12.00 -2.08 -0.44
C MET A 53 11.77 -1.07 0.68
N LYS A 54 12.37 0.12 0.60
CA LYS A 54 12.20 1.18 1.60
C LYS A 54 10.77 1.74 1.61
N LYS A 55 10.16 1.97 0.45
CA LYS A 55 8.76 2.43 0.36
C LYS A 55 7.76 1.36 0.79
N ALA A 56 7.96 0.11 0.40
CA ALA A 56 7.12 -1.01 0.82
C ALA A 56 7.20 -1.22 2.33
N LYS A 57 8.40 -1.11 2.93
CA LYS A 57 8.58 -1.15 4.38
C LYS A 57 8.01 0.08 5.09
N ALA A 58 8.13 1.28 4.51
CA ALA A 58 7.56 2.50 5.09
C ALA A 58 6.02 2.55 4.99
N GLN A 59 5.43 1.79 4.07
CA GLN A 59 3.98 1.60 3.97
C GLN A 59 3.49 0.38 4.77
N ALA A 60 4.39 -0.39 5.39
CA ALA A 60 3.99 -1.49 6.23
C ALA A 60 3.40 -0.92 7.52
N VAL A 61 2.09 -1.05 7.65
CA VAL A 61 1.40 -0.84 8.93
C VAL A 61 2.02 -1.84 9.91
N PRO A 62 2.54 -1.39 11.08
CA PRO A 62 3.14 -2.31 12.04
C PRO A 62 2.16 -3.41 12.44
N GLU A 63 2.69 -4.58 12.83
CA GLU A 63 1.86 -5.69 13.26
C GLU A 63 1.00 -5.28 14.47
N GLY A 64 -0.31 -5.53 14.39
CA GLY A 64 -1.28 -5.10 15.42
C GLY A 64 -1.89 -3.72 15.20
N PHE A 65 -1.44 -2.96 14.20
CA PHE A 65 -2.00 -1.65 13.85
C PHE A 65 -2.88 -1.74 12.60
N CYS A 66 -3.79 -0.78 12.41
CA CYS A 66 -4.62 -0.65 11.21
C CYS A 66 -4.67 0.81 10.74
N LEU A 67 -4.84 1.03 9.43
CA LEU A 67 -5.04 2.38 8.89
C LEU A 67 -6.48 2.82 9.12
N VAL A 68 -6.64 3.99 9.74
CA VAL A 68 -7.93 4.64 9.89
C VAL A 68 -8.09 5.66 8.76
N PRO A 69 -9.09 5.50 7.86
CA PRO A 69 -9.38 6.49 6.82
C PRO A 69 -9.75 7.85 7.45
N LYS A 70 -9.42 8.97 6.80
CA LYS A 70 -9.72 10.31 7.33
C LYS A 70 -11.21 10.65 7.37
N GLU A 71 -12.01 9.98 6.55
CA GLU A 71 -13.46 10.17 6.45
C GLU A 71 -14.17 8.83 6.60
N ILE A 72 -15.41 8.83 7.10
CA ILE A 72 -16.20 7.60 7.27
C ILE A 72 -16.51 7.00 5.88
N PRO A 73 -16.04 5.77 5.59
CA PRO A 73 -16.32 5.13 4.31
C PRO A 73 -17.82 4.87 4.09
N ASP A 74 -18.31 5.03 2.86
CA ASP A 74 -19.73 4.83 2.51
C ASP A 74 -20.23 3.42 2.86
N ASN A 75 -19.39 2.40 2.70
CA ASN A 75 -19.76 1.02 3.05
C ASN A 75 -19.96 0.84 4.56
N VAL A 76 -19.24 1.58 5.40
CA VAL A 76 -19.43 1.56 6.86
C VAL A 76 -20.77 2.20 7.21
N VAL A 77 -21.09 3.34 6.59
CA VAL A 77 -22.40 4.00 6.76
C VAL A 77 -23.54 3.08 6.33
N SER A 78 -23.42 2.49 5.14
CA SER A 78 -24.39 1.53 4.62
C SER A 78 -24.58 0.31 5.54
N CYS A 79 -23.50 -0.25 6.10
CA CYS A 79 -23.60 -1.33 7.08
C CYS A 79 -24.32 -0.91 8.37
N LEU A 80 -24.09 0.31 8.85
CA LEU A 80 -24.72 0.85 10.07
C LEU A 80 -26.21 1.14 9.85
N GLU A 81 -26.58 1.72 8.71
CA GLU A 81 -27.97 1.96 8.31
C GLU A 81 -28.78 0.67 8.21
N ASN A 82 -28.15 -0.40 7.69
CA ASN A 82 -28.76 -1.72 7.56
C ASN A 82 -28.53 -2.63 8.78
N SER A 83 -27.95 -2.11 9.86
CA SER A 83 -27.78 -2.86 11.09
C SER A 83 -29.11 -2.99 11.84
N GLY A 84 -29.18 -3.90 12.82
CA GLY A 84 -30.36 -4.02 13.69
C GLY A 84 -30.59 -2.80 14.60
N TYR A 85 -29.68 -1.82 14.58
CA TYR A 85 -29.82 -0.54 15.25
C TYR A 85 -30.18 0.53 14.22
N HIS A 86 -31.41 1.04 14.30
CA HIS A 86 -31.89 2.08 13.39
C HIS A 86 -31.52 3.47 13.91
N TRP A 87 -30.52 4.09 13.29
CA TRP A 87 -30.08 5.45 13.60
C TRP A 87 -30.74 6.53 12.70
N GLY A 88 -31.61 6.10 11.77
CA GLY A 88 -32.36 6.97 10.86
C GLY A 88 -31.52 7.60 9.74
N ASP A 89 -32.11 8.57 9.03
CA ASP A 89 -31.52 9.24 7.85
C ASP A 89 -30.25 10.06 8.16
N MET A 90 -29.88 10.20 9.45
CA MET A 90 -28.71 10.95 9.92
C MET A 90 -27.61 10.04 10.47
N THR A 91 -27.53 8.78 10.02
CA THR A 91 -26.55 7.79 10.52
C THR A 91 -25.11 8.32 10.45
N ARG A 92 -24.71 8.91 9.32
CA ARG A 92 -23.35 9.50 9.17
C ARG A 92 -23.09 10.62 10.18
N ASP A 93 -24.02 11.55 10.33
CA ASP A 93 -23.87 12.69 11.24
C ASP A 93 -23.80 12.26 12.71
N HIS A 94 -24.52 11.19 13.06
CA HIS A 94 -24.48 10.62 14.39
C HIS A 94 -23.10 10.06 14.76
N TYR A 95 -22.41 9.43 13.81
CA TYR A 95 -21.10 8.80 14.04
C TYR A 95 -19.90 9.72 13.74
N ALA A 96 -20.11 10.83 13.03
CA ALA A 96 -19.03 11.76 12.66
C ALA A 96 -18.18 12.24 13.86
N PRO A 97 -18.75 12.59 15.04
CA PRO A 97 -17.95 13.02 16.19
C PRO A 97 -17.03 11.91 16.72
N ILE A 98 -17.54 10.69 16.85
CA ILE A 98 -16.77 9.53 17.33
C ILE A 98 -15.67 9.17 16.34
N TYR A 99 -15.99 9.20 15.04
CA TYR A 99 -15.01 8.93 13.99
C TYR A 99 -13.92 10.00 13.94
N SER A 100 -14.28 11.27 14.11
CA SER A 100 -13.32 12.38 14.19
C SER A 100 -12.33 12.19 15.34
N LEU A 101 -12.81 11.79 16.52
CA LEU A 101 -11.96 11.45 17.67
C LEU A 101 -10.99 10.29 17.36
N MET A 102 -11.47 9.23 16.70
CA MET A 102 -10.59 8.11 16.30
C MET A 102 -9.51 8.56 15.30
N VAL A 103 -9.85 9.44 14.35
CA VAL A 103 -8.89 9.98 13.37
C VAL A 103 -7.87 10.90 14.04
N GLU A 104 -8.30 11.73 14.98
CA GLU A 104 -7.44 12.63 15.76
C GLU A 104 -6.40 11.83 16.56
N VAL A 105 -6.86 10.86 17.35
CA VAL A 105 -5.98 9.97 18.14
C VAL A 105 -5.02 9.18 17.24
N ALA A 106 -5.51 8.64 16.13
CA ALA A 106 -4.65 7.93 15.17
C ALA A 106 -3.58 8.84 14.56
N SER A 107 -3.88 10.13 14.37
CA SER A 107 -2.93 11.12 13.84
C SER A 107 -1.86 11.52 14.85
N GLU A 108 -2.20 11.54 16.14
CA GLU A 108 -1.27 11.84 17.24
C GLU A 108 -0.33 10.65 17.54
N SER A 109 -0.82 9.42 17.37
CA SER A 109 -0.05 8.19 17.61
C SER A 109 1.11 7.94 16.63
N GLY A 110 1.31 8.82 15.63
CA GLY A 110 2.46 8.79 14.72
C GLY A 110 3.76 9.37 15.30
N VAL A 111 3.77 9.77 16.57
CA VAL A 111 4.92 10.38 17.27
C VAL A 111 5.37 9.47 18.40
N GLU A 112 5.94 8.30 18.10
CA GLU A 112 6.82 7.54 19.00
C GLU A 112 7.47 6.38 18.23
N GLU A 113 8.67 6.66 17.69
CA GLU A 113 9.92 5.85 17.78
C GLU A 113 11.07 6.54 17.03
#